data_AF-A0A7G3L5R2-F1
#
_entry.id   AF-A0A7G3L5R2-F1
#
_cell.length_a   1.000
_cell.length_b   1.000
_cell.length_c   1.000
_cell.angle_alpha   90.00
_cell.angle_beta   90.00
_cell.angle_gamma   90.00
#
_symmetry.space_group_name_H-M   'P 1'
#
loop_
_entity.id
_entity.type
_entity.pdbx_description
1 polymer ?
#
loop_
_entity_poly.entity_id
_entity_poly.type
_entity_poly.pdbx_seq_one_letter_code
_entity_poly.pdbx_strand_id
1 'polypeptide(L)' 'MTVGELCAAAITMSDNSAANLLLATVGGPAGLTAFAPDRRQRHPP' A
#
# COMPACT_ATOMS: atom_id res chain seq x y z
N MET A 1 -11.69 -12.55 3.27
CA MET A 1 -11.61 -11.72 2.05
C MET A 1 -10.46 -12.21 1.19
N THR A 2 -10.66 -12.27 -0.12
CA THR A 2 -9.60 -12.52 -1.10
C THR A 2 -8.73 -11.27 -1.27
N VAL A 3 -7.55 -11.42 -1.88
CA VAL A 3 -6.70 -10.26 -2.24
C VAL A 3 -7.47 -9.28 -3.13
N GLY A 4 -8.30 -9.78 -4.05
CA GLY A 4 -9.11 -8.94 -4.93
C GLY A 4 -10.14 -8.10 -4.17
N GLU A 5 -10.81 -8.67 -3.17
CA GLU A 5 -11.77 -7.94 -2.33
C GLU A 5 -11.08 -6.87 -1.47
N LEU A 6 -9.90 -7.17 -0.93
CA LEU A 6 -9.10 -6.20 -0.18
C LEU A 6 -8.64 -5.04 -1.07
N CYS A 7 -8.18 -5.32 -2.30
CA CYS A 7 -7.81 -4.29 -3.27
C CYS A 7 -9.02 -3.41 -3.64
N ALA A 8 -10.18 -4.02 -3.88
CA ALA A 8 -11.40 -3.28 -4.20
C ALA A 8 -11.80 -2.33 -3.05
N ALA A 9 -11.79 -2.81 -1.80
CA ALA A 9 -12.10 -1.97 -0.64
C ALA A 9 -11.09 -0.84 -0.44
N ALA A 10 -9.79 -1.15 -0.53
CA ALA A 10 -8.73 -0.15 -0.36
C ALA A 10 -8.77 0.94 -1.43
N ILE A 11 -9.08 0.61 -2.69
CA ILE A 11 -9.08 1.59 -3.79
C ILE A 11 -10.40 2.36 -3.87
N THR A 12 -11.53 1.65 -3.80
CA THR A 12 -12.85 2.28 -4.07
C THR A 12 -13.43 2.99 -2.86
N MET A 13 -13.09 2.53 -1.65
CA MET A 13 -13.60 3.06 -0.39
C MET A 13 -12.50 3.67 0.49
N SER A 14 -11.24 3.66 0.04
CA SER A 14 -10.09 4.11 0.85
C SER A 14 -10.00 3.41 2.21
N ASP A 15 -10.43 2.14 2.28
CA ASP A 15 -10.45 1.38 3.54
C ASP A 15 -9.01 1.13 4.05
N ASN A 16 -8.66 1.81 5.13
CA ASN A 16 -7.32 1.72 5.75
C ASN A 16 -7.03 0.34 6.33
N SER A 17 -8.05 -0.40 6.79
CA SER A 17 -7.85 -1.75 7.33
C SER A 17 -7.51 -2.73 6.21
N ALA A 18 -8.21 -2.63 5.08
CA ALA A 18 -7.88 -3.40 3.88
C ALA A 18 -6.49 -3.06 3.34
N ALA A 19 -6.12 -1.77 3.32
CA ALA A 19 -4.79 -1.32 2.94
C ALA A 19 -3.70 -1.87 3.88
N ASN A 20 -3.92 -1.88 5.20
CA ASN A 20 -2.99 -2.43 6.18
C ASN A 20 -2.81 -3.95 6.01
N LEU A 21 -3.88 -4.68 5.72
CA LEU A 21 -3.80 -6.11 5.42
C LEU A 21 -2.98 -6.37 4.15
N LEU A 22 -3.19 -5.59 3.08
CA LEU A 22 -2.39 -5.67 1.85
C LEU A 22 -0.91 -5.30 2.09
N LEU A 23 -0.64 -4.27 2.90
CA LEU A 23 0.72 -3.91 3.29
C LEU A 23 1.43 -5.08 3.97
N ALA A 24 0.75 -5.77 4.88
CA ALA A 24 1.33 -6.95 5.56
C ALA A 24 1.70 -8.08 4.58
N THR A 25 0.97 -8.25 3.47
CA THR A 25 1.28 -9.31 2.48
C THR A 25 2.48 -8.99 1.60
N VAL A 26 2.83 -7.71 1.43
CA VAL A 26 3.93 -7.26 0.55
C VAL A 26 5.21 -6.87 1.31
N GLY A 27 5.32 -7.22 2.60
CA GLY A 27 6.49 -6.89 3.42
C GLY A 27 6.43 -5.50 4.06
N GLY A 28 5.23 -4.98 4.29
CA GLY A 28 4.97 -3.68 4.91
C GLY A 28 5.34 -2.49 4.02
N PRO A 29 5.41 -1.28 4.60
CA PRO A 29 5.75 -0.06 3.86
C PRO A 29 7.10 -0.12 3.15
N ALA A 30 8.07 -0.86 3.71
CA ALA A 30 9.38 -1.05 3.11
C ALA A 30 9.32 -1.86 1.82
N GLY A 31 8.56 -2.96 1.81
CA GLY A 31 8.35 -3.76 0.59
C GLY A 31 7.61 -2.98 -0.50
N LEU A 32 6.59 -2.20 -0.12
CA LEU A 32 5.91 -1.28 -1.05
C LEU A 32 6.87 -0.23 -1.62
N THR A 33 7.71 0.38 -0.79
CA THR A 33 8.70 1.40 -1.22
C THR A 33 9.80 0.78 -2.10
N ALA A 34 10.21 -0.46 -1.85
CA ALA A 34 11.16 -1.16 -2.70
C ALA A 34 10.60 -1.41 -4.11
N PHE A 35 9.31 -1.76 -4.21
CA PHE A 35 8.62 -1.97 -5.48
C PHE A 35 8.29 -0.65 -6.20
N ALA A 36 7.72 0.32 -5.47
CA ALA A 36 7.29 1.61 -5.96
C ALA A 36 8.00 2.72 -5.16
N PRO A 37 9.29 2.97 -5.44
CA PRO A 37 10.06 3.96 -4.70
C PRO A 37 9.47 5.36 -4.89
N ASP A 38 9.29 6.05 -3.76
CA ASP A 38 8.77 7.40 -3.74
C ASP A 38 9.70 8.35 -4.53
N ARG A 39 9.18 8.87 -5.65
CA ARG A 39 9.90 9.80 -6.52
C ARG A 39 9.78 11.25 -6.05
N ARG A 40 8.86 11.54 -5.13
CA ARG A 40 8.49 12.88 -4.67
C ARG A 40 9.11 13.24 -3.33
N GLN A 41 9.54 12.27 -2.52
CA GLN A 41 10.23 12.51 -1.24
C GLN A 41 11.71 12.89 -1.34
N ARG A 42 12.20 13.29 -2.53
CA ARG A 42 13.42 14.11 -2.58
C ARG A 42 13.04 15.54 -2.21
N HIS A 43 12.90 15.81 -0.92
CA HIS A 43 12.90 17.18 -0.42
C HIS A 43 14.34 17.70 -0.56
N PRO A 44 14.64 18.62 -1.49
CA PRO A 44 15.93 19.30 -1.44
C PRO A 44 16.03 20.05 -0.10
N PRO A 45 17.24 20.22 0.45
CA PRO A 45 17.46 20.96 1.69
C PRO A 45 16.90 22.39 1.61
#